data_AF-A0A661NFE9-F1
#
_entry.id   AF-A0A661NFE9-F1
#
_cell.length_a   1.000
_cell.length_b   1.000
_cell.length_c   1.000
_cell.angle_alpha   90.00
_cell.angle_beta   90.00
_cell.angle_gamma   90.00
#
_symmetry.space_group_name_H-M   'P 1'
#
loop_
_entity.id
_entity.type
_entity.pdbx_description
1 polymer ?
#
loop_
_entity_poly.entity_id
_entity_poly.type
_entity_poly.pdbx_seq_one_letter_code
_entity_poly.pdbx_strand_id
1 'polypeptide(L)'
;MSVGPESMEPESTGVPVSRCPESVGPASPPSPTPVSEAPPPSSPQPPTEKRETIRRMRKKPVKTRMSVSEGPPVVRRDPRQRSARKQARPARRPTTRSAIRLRAMSHLGTEDPRRIPRFPMARPLQRASSMNFNKQRQVMEGLGFVLGAMALVACTSTGGYSASSPGGYSGGAAGTPGGAEIGVTPGGVQDINYAREQVEAGVVPPAATITVEGLLSQHDLPTVGEPCTDLMCLRPALAVAPSLETGERAYWLHLGMTSGLTDFERPPMDLTIVIDHSDSMSIDMDETNEAAIDMLRQLGPDDRASVIAFNDSTDVVVAHGPVTDLDEASTRIRAIRAFGNWDIDTALADAVAIQRAAGNAPERLRRVVVLSCGYPDSNPSGRFADVAREAGDERIGFTFVGILLGFDPALGDLLGHTRGGNYFYAQGLEEVTHLFDEEFDFMMSPLAYDLSIALDLGPGFVIDRAFGIPGDSTGTPGAAIEVATAFPSRRRGGIVVRLRATEAFDQNLGNVALSYEPESAHGWEGVYEEAAPLTLPETASEVYWGSDGARKAVALVNTAERLATACGQFHAGDRADASATLTDLTVYLRGEAEALDDDGLRDEVAFVEALAALM
;
A
#
# COMPACT_ATOMS: atom_id res chain seq x y z
N MET A 1 -66.28 -10.84 -2.98
CA MET A 1 -66.38 -9.86 -1.87
C MET A 1 -65.89 -10.54 -0.60
N SER A 2 -65.36 -9.74 0.33
CA SER A 2 -64.58 -10.14 1.51
C SER A 2 -63.14 -10.54 1.21
N VAL A 3 -62.26 -9.63 1.60
CA VAL A 3 -60.80 -9.59 1.42
C VAL A 3 -60.10 -10.58 2.38
N GLY A 4 -58.99 -11.17 1.94
CA GLY A 4 -57.97 -11.80 2.80
C GLY A 4 -56.69 -10.96 2.77
N PRO A 5 -55.84 -11.02 3.81
CA PRO A 5 -54.74 -10.06 3.98
C PRO A 5 -53.58 -10.30 3.01
N GLU A 6 -53.00 -9.20 2.51
CA GLU A 6 -51.73 -9.22 1.77
C GLU A 6 -50.58 -9.62 2.70
N SER A 7 -49.82 -10.63 2.29
CA SER A 7 -48.48 -10.92 2.81
C SER A 7 -47.46 -10.22 1.92
N MET A 8 -46.83 -9.15 2.42
CA MET A 8 -45.62 -8.59 1.80
C MET A 8 -44.51 -9.64 1.82
N GLU A 9 -44.03 -10.02 0.64
CA GLU A 9 -42.71 -10.63 0.49
C GLU A 9 -41.67 -9.50 0.55
N PRO A 10 -40.56 -9.65 1.31
CA PRO A 10 -39.48 -8.68 1.26
C PRO A 10 -38.76 -8.80 -0.08
N GLU A 11 -38.60 -7.67 -0.78
CA GLU A 11 -37.80 -7.61 -1.99
C GLU A 11 -36.35 -8.04 -1.70
N SER A 12 -35.85 -8.97 -2.49
CA SER A 12 -34.45 -9.35 -2.52
C SER A 12 -33.63 -8.15 -3.00
N THR A 13 -33.08 -7.37 -2.07
CA THR A 13 -32.08 -6.33 -2.35
C THR A 13 -30.81 -6.99 -2.88
N GLY A 14 -30.69 -7.08 -4.20
CA GLY A 14 -29.49 -7.55 -4.85
C GLY A 14 -28.35 -6.56 -4.58
N VAL A 15 -27.31 -7.03 -3.89
CA VAL A 15 -26.07 -6.28 -3.67
C VAL A 15 -25.45 -5.96 -5.04
N PRO A 16 -25.04 -4.70 -5.31
CA PRO A 16 -24.37 -4.36 -6.56
C PRO A 16 -22.96 -4.93 -6.56
N VAL A 17 -22.77 -6.05 -7.26
CA VAL A 17 -21.43 -6.54 -7.63
C VAL A 17 -20.73 -5.48 -8.49
N SER A 18 -19.43 -5.27 -8.27
CA SER A 18 -18.57 -4.30 -8.96
C SER A 18 -18.82 -4.20 -10.47
N ARG A 19 -18.86 -2.97 -11.00
CA ARG A 19 -19.23 -2.68 -12.41
C ARG A 19 -18.27 -1.75 -13.14
N CYS A 20 -17.04 -1.68 -12.70
CA CYS A 20 -16.01 -0.96 -13.42
C CYS A 20 -15.35 -1.92 -14.43
N PRO A 21 -15.07 -1.48 -15.67
CA PRO A 21 -14.57 -2.36 -16.71
C PRO A 21 -13.08 -2.70 -16.49
N GLU A 22 -12.73 -3.99 -16.53
CA GLU A 22 -11.35 -4.40 -16.79
C GLU A 22 -10.90 -3.83 -18.15
N SER A 23 -9.66 -3.36 -18.23
CA SER A 23 -9.09 -2.78 -19.45
C SER A 23 -9.15 -3.77 -20.62
N VAL A 24 -9.89 -3.43 -21.67
CA VAL A 24 -9.95 -4.28 -22.88
C VAL A 24 -8.64 -4.19 -23.64
N GLY A 25 -7.75 -5.16 -23.39
CA GLY A 25 -6.50 -5.32 -24.13
C GLY A 25 -6.70 -5.45 -25.65
N PRO A 26 -5.69 -5.12 -26.46
CA PRO A 26 -5.82 -5.10 -27.91
C PRO A 26 -6.12 -6.48 -28.51
N ALA A 27 -6.83 -6.49 -29.64
CA ALA A 27 -7.41 -7.67 -30.26
C ALA A 27 -6.41 -8.83 -30.48
N SER A 28 -6.89 -10.05 -30.27
CA SER A 28 -6.11 -11.29 -30.33
C SER A 28 -5.35 -11.49 -31.64
N PRO A 29 -4.11 -12.00 -31.61
CA PRO A 29 -3.34 -12.31 -32.81
C PRO A 29 -3.97 -13.48 -33.59
N PRO A 30 -3.79 -13.54 -34.93
CA PRO A 30 -4.34 -14.62 -35.75
C PRO A 30 -3.68 -15.97 -35.42
N SER A 31 -4.48 -17.04 -35.51
CA SER A 31 -4.07 -18.41 -35.17
C SER A 31 -2.86 -18.88 -36.00
N PRO A 32 -1.87 -19.56 -35.38
CA PRO A 32 -0.68 -20.02 -36.09
C PRO A 32 -1.00 -21.17 -37.07
N THR A 33 -0.41 -21.10 -38.26
CA THR A 33 -0.32 -22.24 -39.18
C THR A 33 0.69 -23.27 -38.66
N PRO A 34 0.48 -24.58 -38.89
CA PRO A 34 1.37 -25.62 -38.40
C PRO A 34 2.69 -25.61 -39.18
N VAL A 35 3.81 -25.40 -38.47
CA VAL A 35 5.17 -25.48 -39.02
C VAL A 35 5.84 -26.78 -38.56
N SER A 36 6.53 -27.43 -39.49
CA SER A 36 7.23 -28.71 -39.32
C SER A 36 8.22 -28.72 -38.14
N GLU A 37 8.34 -29.88 -37.48
CA GLU A 37 9.36 -30.15 -36.46
C GLU A 37 10.78 -29.88 -36.98
N ALA A 38 11.61 -29.31 -36.11
CA ALA A 38 13.06 -29.19 -36.25
C ALA A 38 13.73 -29.88 -35.05
N PRO A 39 14.92 -30.51 -35.21
CA PRO A 39 15.51 -31.38 -34.20
C PRO A 39 16.05 -30.61 -32.97
N PRO A 40 16.18 -31.28 -31.81
CA PRO A 40 16.50 -30.62 -30.54
C PRO A 40 17.94 -30.07 -30.47
N PRO A 41 18.18 -28.99 -29.71
CA PRO A 41 19.49 -28.38 -29.56
C PRO A 41 20.46 -29.23 -28.72
N SER A 42 21.74 -29.18 -29.08
CA SER A 42 22.84 -29.88 -28.40
C SER A 42 23.25 -29.23 -27.08
N SER A 43 23.58 -30.05 -26.08
CA SER A 43 24.01 -29.64 -24.74
C SER A 43 25.22 -28.68 -24.72
N PRO A 44 25.28 -27.73 -23.76
CA PRO A 44 26.39 -26.79 -23.65
C PRO A 44 27.69 -27.48 -23.17
N GLN A 45 28.82 -27.12 -23.78
CA GLN A 45 30.15 -27.51 -23.31
C GLN A 45 30.73 -26.47 -22.32
N PRO A 46 31.57 -26.88 -21.36
CA PRO A 46 32.18 -25.96 -20.39
C PRO A 46 33.26 -25.07 -21.06
N PRO A 47 33.50 -23.86 -20.52
CA PRO A 47 34.46 -22.91 -21.07
C PRO A 47 35.90 -23.42 -20.95
N THR A 48 36.73 -23.13 -21.96
CA THR A 48 38.13 -23.55 -22.03
C THR A 48 39.06 -22.53 -21.38
N GLU A 49 39.99 -23.01 -20.54
CA GLU A 49 41.04 -22.18 -19.94
C GLU A 49 41.91 -21.50 -21.01
N LYS A 50 42.11 -20.19 -20.87
CA LYS A 50 43.29 -19.50 -21.44
C LYS A 50 44.17 -18.96 -20.32
N ARG A 51 45.35 -19.57 -20.19
CA ARG A 51 46.43 -19.11 -19.31
C ARG A 51 46.93 -17.73 -19.74
N GLU A 52 46.90 -16.76 -18.84
CA GLU A 52 47.88 -15.65 -18.87
C GLU A 52 48.75 -15.63 -17.61
N THR A 53 49.96 -15.12 -17.77
CA THR A 53 51.11 -15.52 -16.95
C THR A 53 51.51 -14.44 -15.95
N ILE A 54 51.56 -14.81 -14.66
CA ILE A 54 52.04 -13.98 -13.57
C ILE A 54 53.48 -13.50 -13.82
N ARG A 55 53.73 -12.18 -13.77
CA ARG A 55 55.08 -11.63 -13.63
C ARG A 55 55.18 -10.64 -12.46
N ARG A 56 55.87 -11.07 -11.41
CA ARG A 56 56.15 -10.32 -10.18
C ARG A 56 56.90 -9.00 -10.45
N MET A 57 56.56 -7.94 -9.72
CA MET A 57 57.57 -7.02 -9.15
C MET A 57 57.18 -6.56 -7.74
N ARG A 58 58.13 -6.71 -6.79
CA ARG A 58 58.06 -6.16 -5.42
C ARG A 58 58.51 -4.70 -5.42
N LYS A 59 57.89 -3.83 -4.60
CA LYS A 59 58.59 -2.74 -3.91
C LYS A 59 58.12 -2.60 -2.45
N LYS A 60 59.01 -2.02 -1.63
CA LYS A 60 58.96 -1.97 -0.15
C LYS A 60 58.35 -0.63 0.37
N PRO A 61 57.98 -0.56 1.66
CA PRO A 61 57.19 0.56 2.20
C PRO A 61 58.03 1.78 2.60
N VAL A 62 57.36 2.92 2.80
CA VAL A 62 57.91 4.16 3.36
C VAL A 62 57.06 4.59 4.56
N LYS A 63 57.69 4.76 5.73
CA LYS A 63 57.20 5.61 6.82
C LYS A 63 57.85 6.99 6.70
N THR A 64 57.23 8.06 7.21
CA THR A 64 57.79 8.95 8.27
C THR A 64 57.04 10.28 8.45
N ARG A 65 56.50 10.47 9.68
CA ARG A 65 56.26 11.69 10.49
C ARG A 65 55.43 12.91 10.01
N MET A 66 54.78 13.47 11.05
CA MET A 66 54.07 14.74 11.17
C MET A 66 55.00 15.97 11.16
N SER A 67 54.44 17.14 10.80
CA SER A 67 54.73 18.44 11.43
C SER A 67 53.62 19.46 11.14
N VAL A 68 53.43 20.42 12.06
CA VAL A 68 52.36 21.43 12.10
C VAL A 68 52.83 22.77 11.51
N SER A 69 51.96 23.53 10.80
CA SER A 69 51.96 25.01 10.82
C SER A 69 50.71 25.66 10.19
N GLU A 70 50.01 26.48 10.98
CA GLU A 70 49.52 27.85 10.71
C GLU A 70 48.90 28.25 9.35
N GLY A 71 47.68 28.82 9.38
CA GLY A 71 47.12 29.68 8.31
C GLY A 71 47.60 31.14 8.42
N PRO A 72 47.32 32.04 7.44
CA PRO A 72 46.10 32.89 7.48
C PRO A 72 45.69 33.43 6.06
N PRO A 73 45.00 34.58 5.83
CA PRO A 73 44.07 35.39 6.64
C PRO A 73 42.70 35.67 5.95
N VAL A 74 41.74 36.21 6.72
CA VAL A 74 40.48 36.82 6.23
C VAL A 74 40.68 38.29 5.87
N VAL A 75 40.06 38.77 4.78
CA VAL A 75 39.90 40.22 4.47
C VAL A 75 38.46 40.52 4.00
N ARG A 76 37.79 41.45 4.69
CA ARG A 76 36.49 42.01 4.29
C ARG A 76 36.64 43.10 3.22
N ARG A 77 35.69 43.22 2.29
CA ARG A 77 35.20 44.51 1.75
C ARG A 77 33.85 44.37 1.01
N ASP A 78 33.07 45.44 1.10
CA ASP A 78 31.69 45.64 0.61
C ASP A 78 31.64 47.02 -0.13
N PRO A 79 30.51 47.52 -0.67
CA PRO A 79 29.90 47.20 -1.97
C PRO A 79 29.94 48.35 -3.02
N ARG A 80 29.29 48.09 -4.18
CA ARG A 80 28.76 49.02 -5.22
C ARG A 80 29.73 49.57 -6.29
N GLN A 81 29.52 49.19 -7.57
CA GLN A 81 28.86 50.04 -8.61
C GLN A 81 29.17 49.59 -10.07
N ARG A 82 28.15 49.67 -10.95
CA ARG A 82 28.21 49.88 -12.43
C ARG A 82 28.80 48.72 -13.28
N SER A 83 28.41 48.49 -14.54
CA SER A 83 27.50 49.21 -15.47
C SER A 83 26.94 48.29 -16.57
N ALA A 84 25.84 48.70 -17.22
CA ALA A 84 25.15 47.96 -18.29
C ALA A 84 25.80 48.06 -19.70
N ARG A 85 25.59 47.02 -20.53
CA ARG A 85 25.61 47.05 -22.02
C ARG A 85 24.85 45.82 -22.55
N LYS A 86 23.59 45.94 -23.02
CA LYS A 86 23.12 46.26 -24.38
C LYS A 86 23.55 45.30 -25.52
N GLN A 87 22.52 44.62 -26.06
CA GLN A 87 22.24 44.30 -27.48
C GLN A 87 23.16 43.34 -28.26
N ALA A 88 22.60 42.25 -28.81
CA ALA A 88 22.14 42.22 -30.21
C ALA A 88 21.30 40.95 -30.57
N ARG A 89 20.32 41.12 -31.48
CA ARG A 89 19.61 40.07 -32.24
C ARG A 89 19.90 40.30 -33.73
N PRO A 90 19.92 39.25 -34.57
CA PRO A 90 18.95 39.16 -35.70
C PRO A 90 18.40 37.70 -35.84
N ALA A 91 17.18 37.36 -36.30
CA ALA A 91 16.42 37.70 -37.52
C ALA A 91 17.09 37.18 -38.83
N ARG A 92 16.43 36.49 -39.79
CA ARG A 92 15.02 36.03 -39.97
C ARG A 92 14.90 35.09 -41.22
N ARG A 93 13.95 34.13 -41.24
CA ARG A 93 13.09 33.68 -42.38
C ARG A 93 13.69 32.85 -43.58
N PRO A 94 12.86 32.24 -44.49
CA PRO A 94 11.52 31.60 -44.33
C PRO A 94 11.20 30.35 -45.25
N THR A 95 9.94 29.86 -45.20
CA THR A 95 9.15 29.07 -46.21
C THR A 95 9.53 27.59 -46.43
N THR A 96 8.61 26.63 -46.73
CA THR A 96 7.41 26.71 -47.62
C THR A 96 6.25 25.76 -47.24
N ARG A 97 5.05 25.98 -47.80
CA ARG A 97 3.78 25.22 -47.63
C ARG A 97 3.76 23.83 -48.31
N SER A 98 2.85 22.95 -47.90
CA SER A 98 1.78 22.38 -48.76
C SER A 98 0.68 21.65 -47.98
N ALA A 99 -0.55 21.63 -48.53
CA ALA A 99 -1.72 20.92 -47.99
C ALA A 99 -2.56 20.36 -49.14
N ILE A 100 -3.06 19.11 -49.05
CA ILE A 100 -3.95 18.51 -50.06
C ILE A 100 -5.05 17.64 -49.42
N ARG A 101 -6.28 18.19 -49.46
CA ARG A 101 -7.62 17.63 -49.74
C ARG A 101 -8.08 16.23 -49.26
N LEU A 102 -9.31 16.25 -48.71
CA LEU A 102 -10.32 15.16 -48.72
C LEU A 102 -10.64 14.62 -50.13
N ARG A 103 -11.13 13.37 -50.17
CA ARG A 103 -12.27 12.99 -51.04
C ARG A 103 -13.07 11.83 -50.43
N ALA A 104 -14.39 11.86 -50.60
CA ALA A 104 -15.35 10.85 -50.13
C ALA A 104 -15.92 10.00 -51.29
N MET A 105 -16.88 9.11 -50.95
CA MET A 105 -17.70 8.18 -51.78
C MET A 105 -17.20 6.72 -51.77
N SER A 106 -18.00 5.65 -51.67
CA SER A 106 -19.39 5.31 -51.26
C SER A 106 -19.80 4.07 -52.05
N HIS A 107 -20.36 3.02 -51.42
CA HIS A 107 -21.36 2.04 -51.93
C HIS A 107 -21.37 0.79 -51.04
N LEU A 108 -22.49 0.47 -50.38
CA LEU A 108 -23.57 -0.47 -50.79
C LEU A 108 -23.14 -1.95 -50.83
N GLY A 109 -23.76 -2.75 -49.95
CA GLY A 109 -23.67 -4.21 -49.91
C GLY A 109 -24.65 -4.80 -48.89
N THR A 110 -25.80 -5.28 -49.38
CA THR A 110 -26.85 -5.95 -48.59
C THR A 110 -26.64 -7.48 -48.60
N GLU A 111 -26.90 -8.18 -47.50
CA GLU A 111 -27.69 -9.45 -47.51
C GLU A 111 -28.09 -9.95 -46.10
N ASP A 112 -29.16 -10.75 -46.07
CA ASP A 112 -29.91 -11.27 -44.90
C ASP A 112 -29.60 -12.80 -44.72
N PRO A 113 -30.21 -13.64 -43.84
CA PRO A 113 -29.40 -14.44 -42.91
C PRO A 113 -29.72 -15.96 -43.00
N ARG A 114 -29.52 -16.66 -41.87
CA ARG A 114 -29.97 -18.03 -41.49
C ARG A 114 -29.00 -19.18 -41.80
N ARG A 115 -28.56 -19.86 -40.75
CA ARG A 115 -28.83 -21.31 -40.56
C ARG A 115 -28.69 -21.74 -39.10
N ILE A 116 -29.60 -22.61 -38.67
CA ILE A 116 -29.70 -23.23 -37.34
C ILE A 116 -29.55 -24.75 -37.49
N PRO A 117 -28.90 -25.43 -36.55
CA PRO A 117 -29.34 -26.75 -36.04
C PRO A 117 -29.56 -26.66 -34.50
N ARG A 118 -30.69 -27.06 -33.87
CA ARG A 118 -31.39 -28.37 -33.77
C ARG A 118 -30.42 -29.51 -33.38
N PHE A 119 -30.60 -30.33 -32.35
CA PHE A 119 -31.71 -30.79 -31.47
C PHE A 119 -31.05 -31.57 -30.27
N PRO A 120 -31.73 -32.31 -29.33
CA PRO A 120 -33.14 -32.37 -28.89
C PRO A 120 -33.36 -32.32 -27.34
N MET A 121 -34.62 -32.34 -26.89
CA MET A 121 -35.01 -32.66 -25.51
C MET A 121 -35.19 -34.17 -25.26
N ALA A 122 -35.05 -34.59 -24.00
CA ALA A 122 -35.81 -35.71 -23.41
C ALA A 122 -36.15 -35.45 -21.92
N ARG A 123 -37.34 -35.90 -21.50
CA ARG A 123 -37.91 -35.94 -20.13
C ARG A 123 -38.25 -37.42 -19.80
N PRO A 124 -38.87 -37.78 -18.65
CA PRO A 124 -38.55 -37.54 -17.23
C PRO A 124 -38.60 -38.87 -16.42
N LEU A 125 -38.50 -38.85 -15.07
CA LEU A 125 -39.10 -39.78 -14.06
C LEU A 125 -38.60 -39.29 -12.68
N GLN A 126 -39.37 -38.84 -11.67
CA GLN A 126 -40.56 -39.30 -10.92
C GLN A 126 -40.27 -40.25 -9.72
N ARG A 127 -40.80 -39.87 -8.53
CA ARG A 127 -40.98 -40.63 -7.26
C ARG A 127 -39.76 -40.75 -6.31
N ALA A 128 -39.92 -40.86 -4.98
CA ALA A 128 -41.04 -40.55 -4.05
C ALA A 128 -40.57 -40.70 -2.57
N SER A 129 -41.45 -40.32 -1.63
CA SER A 129 -41.42 -40.57 -0.17
C SER A 129 -40.37 -39.79 0.63
N SER A 130 -40.69 -38.92 1.59
CA SER A 130 -41.63 -38.95 2.74
C SER A 130 -41.13 -39.72 3.97
N MET A 131 -40.92 -38.99 5.07
CA MET A 131 -41.52 -39.34 6.36
C MET A 131 -41.47 -38.15 7.34
N ASN A 132 -42.62 -37.81 7.90
CA ASN A 132 -42.72 -36.96 9.10
C ASN A 132 -42.17 -37.72 10.31
N PHE A 133 -41.65 -37.01 11.32
CA PHE A 133 -42.17 -37.21 12.67
C PHE A 133 -42.17 -35.91 13.49
N ASN A 134 -43.10 -35.84 14.44
CA ASN A 134 -43.59 -34.62 15.06
C ASN A 134 -43.69 -34.83 16.58
N LYS A 135 -43.24 -33.88 17.41
CA LYS A 135 -43.68 -33.57 18.79
C LYS A 135 -42.83 -32.43 19.39
N GLN A 136 -43.40 -31.26 19.67
CA GLN A 136 -44.10 -30.83 20.91
C GLN A 136 -43.13 -30.56 22.10
N ARG A 137 -43.11 -29.47 22.90
CA ARG A 137 -43.88 -28.22 23.19
C ARG A 137 -44.12 -28.13 24.72
N GLN A 138 -44.11 -26.89 25.27
CA GLN A 138 -44.49 -26.45 26.65
C GLN A 138 -43.41 -26.66 27.74
N VAL A 139 -43.24 -25.84 28.80
CA VAL A 139 -43.85 -24.57 29.33
C VAL A 139 -42.76 -23.90 30.23
N MET A 140 -42.49 -22.57 30.27
CA MET A 140 -43.22 -21.36 30.75
C MET A 140 -43.27 -21.14 32.30
N GLU A 141 -43.01 -19.89 32.75
CA GLU A 141 -43.16 -19.30 34.13
C GLU A 141 -42.24 -19.88 35.25
N GLY A 142 -41.84 -19.21 36.35
CA GLY A 142 -42.03 -17.86 36.93
C GLY A 142 -41.53 -17.85 38.41
N LEU A 143 -41.46 -16.79 39.23
CA LEU A 143 -41.54 -15.32 39.07
C LEU A 143 -41.23 -14.60 40.43
N GLY A 144 -40.51 -13.46 40.43
CA GLY A 144 -40.36 -12.53 41.58
C GLY A 144 -39.11 -12.69 42.48
N PHE A 145 -38.64 -11.75 43.30
CA PHE A 145 -38.80 -10.30 43.56
C PHE A 145 -38.18 -10.06 44.97
N VAL A 146 -37.46 -8.96 45.24
CA VAL A 146 -37.67 -8.04 46.39
C VAL A 146 -36.54 -6.98 46.52
N LEU A 147 -36.99 -5.78 46.89
CA LEU A 147 -36.36 -4.47 47.16
C LEU A 147 -35.08 -4.49 48.03
N GLY A 148 -34.28 -3.42 48.17
CA GLY A 148 -34.33 -1.98 47.80
C GLY A 148 -32.99 -1.32 48.25
N ALA A 149 -32.74 -0.01 48.25
CA ALA A 149 -33.51 1.23 48.06
C ALA A 149 -32.54 2.32 47.51
N MET A 150 -32.89 3.16 46.53
CA MET A 150 -33.67 4.42 46.60
C MET A 150 -32.90 5.64 47.17
N ALA A 151 -32.50 6.56 46.29
CA ALA A 151 -32.34 7.99 46.56
C ALA A 151 -32.74 8.79 45.30
N LEU A 152 -33.64 9.77 45.44
CA LEU A 152 -34.28 10.52 44.35
C LEU A 152 -33.86 11.99 44.33
N VAL A 153 -33.45 12.50 43.17
CA VAL A 153 -33.61 13.88 42.64
C VAL A 153 -33.50 13.74 41.10
N ALA A 154 -34.55 13.63 40.27
CA ALA A 154 -35.65 14.58 39.95
C ALA A 154 -35.16 15.97 39.48
N CYS A 155 -35.54 16.54 38.34
CA CYS A 155 -36.26 16.04 37.16
C CYS A 155 -36.22 17.17 36.09
N THR A 156 -35.96 16.88 34.82
CA THR A 156 -36.62 17.53 33.65
C THR A 156 -36.24 16.81 32.35
N SER A 157 -37.15 16.83 31.38
CA SER A 157 -37.23 15.82 30.33
C SER A 157 -37.45 16.40 28.93
N THR A 158 -36.60 16.00 28.00
CA THR A 158 -36.84 15.78 26.55
C THR A 158 -35.59 15.06 26.03
N GLY A 159 -35.62 13.96 25.29
CA GLY A 159 -36.72 13.32 24.56
C GLY A 159 -36.27 13.06 23.12
N GLY A 160 -35.55 11.96 22.90
CA GLY A 160 -35.02 11.56 21.59
C GLY A 160 -34.46 10.14 21.68
N TYR A 161 -34.88 9.27 20.75
CA TYR A 161 -34.52 7.84 20.74
C TYR A 161 -33.21 7.57 20.00
N SER A 162 -32.53 6.50 20.40
CA SER A 162 -31.30 6.01 19.77
C SER A 162 -31.48 5.56 18.33
N ALA A 163 -30.42 5.74 17.53
CA ALA A 163 -29.96 4.72 16.60
C ALA A 163 -28.49 4.44 16.94
N SER A 164 -28.11 3.16 16.99
CA SER A 164 -26.77 2.71 17.40
C SER A 164 -26.02 2.14 16.20
N SER A 165 -24.90 2.77 15.85
CA SER A 165 -23.91 2.20 14.92
C SER A 165 -22.80 1.50 15.72
N PRO A 166 -22.35 0.31 15.32
CA PRO A 166 -21.10 -0.29 15.81
C PRO A 166 -19.91 0.21 14.97
N GLY A 167 -18.69 0.14 15.52
CA GLY A 167 -17.47 0.56 14.81
C GLY A 167 -17.03 1.97 15.22
N GLY A 168 -16.29 2.05 16.32
CA GLY A 168 -15.62 3.29 16.74
C GLY A 168 -14.38 2.94 17.53
N TYR A 169 -13.20 3.17 16.93
CA TYR A 169 -11.91 2.92 17.56
C TYR A 169 -11.77 3.74 18.84
N SER A 170 -11.85 3.08 19.99
CA SER A 170 -11.75 3.73 21.29
C SER A 170 -10.30 3.81 21.76
N GLY A 171 -9.67 4.96 21.60
CA GLY A 171 -8.34 5.23 22.17
C GLY A 171 -8.32 5.07 23.69
N GLY A 172 -7.70 3.97 24.18
CA GLY A 172 -7.43 3.71 25.60
C GLY A 172 -6.21 4.49 26.10
N ALA A 173 -6.25 4.98 27.34
CA ALA A 173 -5.41 6.09 27.78
C ALA A 173 -4.36 5.78 28.87
N ALA A 174 -3.43 6.73 29.01
CA ALA A 174 -2.64 7.06 30.21
C ALA A 174 -1.26 6.40 30.43
N GLY A 175 -0.30 6.75 29.56
CA GLY A 175 1.13 6.90 29.89
C GLY A 175 1.53 8.38 29.95
N THR A 176 2.55 8.73 30.74
CA THR A 176 3.08 10.12 30.87
C THR A 176 3.60 10.66 29.53
N PRO A 177 3.35 11.93 29.15
CA PRO A 177 3.82 12.48 27.88
C PRO A 177 5.32 12.81 27.92
N GLY A 178 6.15 11.79 27.63
CA GLY A 178 7.21 12.00 26.66
C GLY A 178 6.58 11.88 25.27
N GLY A 179 6.96 12.73 24.31
CA GLY A 179 6.45 12.63 22.94
C GLY A 179 6.69 11.21 22.42
N ALA A 180 5.65 10.57 21.88
CA ALA A 180 5.78 9.22 21.34
C ALA A 180 6.79 9.25 20.19
N GLU A 181 7.81 8.38 20.25
CA GLU A 181 8.84 8.29 19.21
C GLU A 181 8.17 7.95 17.88
N ILE A 182 8.46 8.77 16.85
CA ILE A 182 7.80 8.63 15.56
C ILE A 182 8.34 7.38 14.86
N GLY A 183 7.42 6.55 14.42
CA GLY A 183 7.71 5.34 13.68
C GLY A 183 8.05 5.61 12.22
N VAL A 184 8.58 4.60 11.54
CA VAL A 184 8.86 4.67 10.11
C VAL A 184 8.43 3.40 9.41
N THR A 185 7.62 3.52 8.37
CA THR A 185 7.07 2.40 7.59
C THR A 185 7.55 2.43 6.13
N PRO A 186 7.77 1.28 5.49
CA PRO A 186 7.91 1.20 4.03
C PRO A 186 6.70 1.80 3.31
N GLY A 187 6.95 2.50 2.19
CA GLY A 187 5.90 2.86 1.25
C GLY A 187 5.48 1.68 0.37
N GLY A 188 4.27 1.76 -0.19
CA GLY A 188 3.66 0.67 -0.96
C GLY A 188 2.20 0.47 -0.57
N VAL A 189 1.81 -0.77 -0.27
CA VAL A 189 0.45 -1.18 0.16
C VAL A 189 0.29 -0.95 1.65
N GLN A 190 -0.55 0.02 2.03
CA GLN A 190 -0.68 0.43 3.43
C GLN A 190 -1.87 -0.20 4.19
N ASP A 191 -2.71 -0.98 3.52
CA ASP A 191 -3.95 -1.54 4.08
C ASP A 191 -4.34 -2.92 3.49
N ILE A 192 -5.33 -3.58 4.12
CA ILE A 192 -6.07 -4.71 3.54
C ILE A 192 -7.59 -4.45 3.52
N ASN A 193 -8.01 -3.18 3.43
CA ASN A 193 -9.40 -2.77 3.62
C ASN A 193 -10.34 -3.32 2.55
N TYR A 194 -9.86 -3.55 1.33
CA TYR A 194 -10.64 -4.24 0.30
C TYR A 194 -10.95 -5.71 0.65
N ALA A 195 -10.07 -6.38 1.40
CA ALA A 195 -10.35 -7.73 1.87
C ALA A 195 -11.40 -7.73 2.99
N ARG A 196 -11.38 -6.71 3.87
CA ARG A 196 -12.39 -6.51 4.92
C ARG A 196 -13.76 -6.20 4.32
N GLU A 197 -13.83 -5.28 3.35
CA GLU A 197 -15.05 -4.92 2.63
C GLU A 197 -15.77 -6.16 2.04
N GLN A 198 -15.01 -7.04 1.39
CA GLN A 198 -15.58 -8.25 0.80
C GLN A 198 -16.16 -9.18 1.85
N VAL A 199 -15.49 -9.37 2.99
CA VAL A 199 -16.02 -10.20 4.09
C VAL A 199 -17.30 -9.60 4.67
N GLU A 200 -17.36 -8.27 4.85
CA GLU A 200 -18.57 -7.56 5.28
C GLU A 200 -19.72 -7.69 4.26
N ALA A 201 -19.40 -7.68 2.96
CA ALA A 201 -20.33 -7.95 1.87
C ALA A 201 -20.73 -9.45 1.75
N GLY A 202 -20.20 -10.33 2.60
CA GLY A 202 -20.49 -11.77 2.59
C GLY A 202 -19.75 -12.55 1.49
N VAL A 203 -18.64 -12.03 1.01
CA VAL A 203 -17.80 -12.58 -0.07
C VAL A 203 -16.43 -12.99 0.48
N VAL A 204 -15.97 -14.20 0.15
CA VAL A 204 -14.59 -14.60 0.46
C VAL A 204 -13.63 -13.87 -0.49
N PRO A 205 -12.70 -13.04 0.02
CA PRO A 205 -11.82 -12.23 -0.82
C PRO A 205 -10.83 -13.11 -1.61
N PRO A 206 -10.28 -12.63 -2.75
CA PRO A 206 -9.16 -13.28 -3.42
C PRO A 206 -7.92 -13.26 -2.53
N ALA A 207 -7.14 -14.36 -2.52
CA ALA A 207 -5.95 -14.48 -1.69
C ALA A 207 -4.93 -13.34 -1.86
N ALA A 208 -4.80 -12.79 -3.08
CA ALA A 208 -3.89 -11.69 -3.39
C ALA A 208 -4.26 -10.32 -2.77
N THR A 209 -5.46 -10.20 -2.18
CA THR A 209 -5.89 -8.98 -1.46
C THR A 209 -5.51 -9.01 0.02
N ILE A 210 -5.01 -10.14 0.51
CA ILE A 210 -4.44 -10.28 1.85
C ILE A 210 -2.93 -10.07 1.73
N THR A 211 -2.45 -8.86 2.01
CA THR A 211 -1.02 -8.55 2.00
C THR A 211 -0.46 -8.53 3.42
N VAL A 212 0.76 -9.05 3.59
CA VAL A 212 1.46 -8.96 4.88
C VAL A 212 1.87 -7.52 5.17
N GLU A 213 2.26 -6.78 4.12
CA GLU A 213 2.62 -5.36 4.15
C GLU A 213 1.47 -4.47 4.65
N GLY A 214 0.27 -4.60 4.08
CA GLY A 214 -0.90 -3.84 4.49
C GLY A 214 -1.31 -4.15 5.93
N LEU A 215 -1.29 -5.44 6.32
CA LEU A 215 -1.64 -5.83 7.69
C LEU A 215 -0.63 -5.31 8.73
N LEU A 216 0.67 -5.35 8.44
CA LEU A 216 1.71 -4.76 9.30
C LEU A 216 1.58 -3.24 9.39
N SER A 217 1.28 -2.57 8.26
CA SER A 217 1.12 -1.11 8.21
C SER A 217 -0.11 -0.61 8.99
N GLN A 218 -1.16 -1.43 9.10
CA GLN A 218 -2.36 -1.15 9.90
C GLN A 218 -2.17 -1.28 11.42
N HIS A 219 -1.05 -1.82 11.90
CA HIS A 219 -0.86 -2.18 13.30
C HIS A 219 0.29 -1.43 13.97
N ASP A 220 0.07 -0.94 15.18
CA ASP A 220 1.16 -0.39 15.98
C ASP A 220 2.14 -1.49 16.42
N LEU A 221 3.40 -1.40 15.97
CA LEU A 221 4.48 -2.36 16.22
C LEU A 221 5.56 -1.75 17.13
N PRO A 222 5.46 -1.91 18.47
CA PRO A 222 6.36 -1.23 19.40
C PRO A 222 7.82 -1.67 19.29
N THR A 223 8.68 -0.70 19.02
CA THR A 223 10.14 -0.81 18.98
C THR A 223 10.75 -0.69 20.38
N VAL A 224 11.99 -1.18 20.53
CA VAL A 224 12.79 -1.05 21.75
C VAL A 224 14.20 -0.58 21.39
N GLY A 225 14.75 0.34 22.17
CA GLY A 225 16.07 0.91 21.96
C GLY A 225 16.26 2.23 22.71
N GLU A 226 17.43 2.85 22.51
CA GLU A 226 17.62 4.26 22.87
C GLU A 226 16.88 5.16 21.86
N PRO A 227 16.44 6.38 22.25
CA PRO A 227 15.76 7.31 21.35
C PRO A 227 16.57 7.57 20.08
N CYS A 228 15.93 7.55 18.91
CA CYS A 228 16.61 7.86 17.65
C CYS A 228 17.13 9.31 17.62
N THR A 229 18.36 9.49 17.13
CA THR A 229 19.04 10.80 17.00
C THR A 229 19.23 11.26 15.56
N ASP A 230 19.05 10.34 14.61
CA ASP A 230 19.17 10.58 13.17
C ASP A 230 17.77 10.65 12.54
N LEU A 231 17.68 10.96 11.24
CA LEU A 231 16.37 11.04 10.56
C LEU A 231 15.60 9.72 10.63
N MET A 232 16.32 8.60 10.56
CA MET A 232 15.79 7.25 10.71
C MET A 232 16.85 6.37 11.36
N CYS A 233 16.41 5.52 12.29
CA CYS A 233 17.22 4.51 12.96
C CYS A 233 16.55 3.14 12.92
N LEU A 234 17.35 2.08 12.80
CA LEU A 234 16.93 0.69 12.80
C LEU A 234 16.75 0.16 14.23
N ARG A 235 15.69 -0.60 14.49
CA ARG A 235 15.38 -1.20 15.79
C ARG A 235 15.14 -2.71 15.63
N PRO A 236 16.21 -3.50 15.42
CA PRO A 236 16.10 -4.93 15.18
C PRO A 236 15.75 -5.69 16.47
N ALA A 237 14.76 -6.57 16.41
CA ALA A 237 14.36 -7.44 17.51
C ALA A 237 14.20 -8.88 17.01
N LEU A 238 14.94 -9.80 17.64
CA LEU A 238 14.90 -11.23 17.30
C LEU A 238 13.77 -11.95 18.06
N ALA A 239 13.23 -13.00 17.45
CA ALA A 239 12.29 -13.91 18.08
C ALA A 239 12.51 -15.36 17.63
N VAL A 240 12.01 -16.31 18.42
CA VAL A 240 12.00 -17.74 18.10
C VAL A 240 10.58 -18.24 18.35
N ALA A 241 9.90 -18.68 17.29
CA ALA A 241 8.48 -19.00 17.31
C ALA A 241 8.12 -19.93 16.13
N PRO A 242 7.03 -20.72 16.23
CA PRO A 242 6.57 -21.51 15.09
C PRO A 242 6.12 -20.63 13.91
N SER A 243 6.38 -21.09 12.69
CA SER A 243 5.66 -20.61 11.50
C SER A 243 4.42 -21.48 11.31
N LEU A 244 3.26 -20.85 11.10
CA LEU A 244 2.02 -21.56 10.78
C LEU A 244 1.96 -22.01 9.31
N GLU A 245 2.79 -21.45 8.42
CA GLU A 245 2.95 -21.94 7.05
C GLU A 245 3.67 -23.30 7.04
N THR A 246 4.82 -23.39 7.72
CA THR A 246 5.65 -24.61 7.67
C THR A 246 5.31 -25.63 8.75
N GLY A 247 4.70 -25.20 9.86
CA GLY A 247 4.51 -26.02 11.07
C GLY A 247 5.81 -26.27 11.85
N GLU A 248 6.93 -25.67 11.43
CA GLU A 248 8.25 -25.82 12.05
C GLU A 248 8.62 -24.61 12.90
N ARG A 249 9.63 -24.79 13.77
CA ARG A 249 10.25 -23.67 14.50
C ARG A 249 11.03 -22.79 13.51
N ALA A 250 10.73 -21.50 13.52
CA ALA A 250 11.47 -20.50 12.78
C ALA A 250 12.17 -19.51 13.72
N TYR A 251 13.19 -18.85 13.18
CA TYR A 251 13.83 -17.69 13.79
C TYR A 251 13.31 -16.47 13.04
N TRP A 252 13.00 -15.41 13.76
CA TRP A 252 12.38 -14.22 13.20
C TRP A 252 13.19 -12.99 13.57
N LEU A 253 13.28 -12.05 12.65
CA LEU A 253 13.90 -10.75 12.85
C LEU A 253 12.87 -9.69 12.45
N HIS A 254 12.33 -8.99 13.44
CA HIS A 254 11.54 -7.79 13.23
C HIS A 254 12.50 -6.61 13.08
N LEU A 255 12.42 -5.94 11.94
CA LEU A 255 13.15 -4.73 11.58
C LEU A 255 12.19 -3.55 11.72
N GLY A 256 11.92 -3.16 12.97
CA GLY A 256 11.21 -1.91 13.25
C GLY A 256 12.11 -0.71 12.97
N MET A 257 11.53 0.44 12.68
CA MET A 257 12.27 1.67 12.38
C MET A 257 11.64 2.85 13.11
N THR A 258 12.47 3.77 13.61
CA THR A 258 12.02 5.00 14.29
C THR A 258 12.76 6.22 13.74
N SER A 259 12.22 7.41 13.99
CA SER A 259 12.76 8.69 13.54
C SER A 259 13.11 9.58 14.73
N GLY A 260 14.24 10.29 14.64
CA GLY A 260 14.63 11.34 15.58
C GLY A 260 13.85 12.65 15.39
N LEU A 261 12.89 12.71 14.47
CA LEU A 261 11.96 13.84 14.35
C LEU A 261 11.01 13.86 15.56
N THR A 262 11.20 14.82 16.45
CA THR A 262 10.27 15.17 17.53
C THR A 262 9.26 16.19 17.02
N ASP A 263 7.97 16.02 17.37
CA ASP A 263 6.88 16.93 16.97
C ASP A 263 6.86 17.18 15.45
N PHE A 264 6.71 16.11 14.67
CA PHE A 264 6.78 16.13 13.20
C PHE A 264 5.86 17.17 12.56
N GLU A 265 6.49 18.11 11.86
CA GLU A 265 5.86 19.04 10.93
C GLU A 265 6.32 18.69 9.50
N ARG A 266 5.37 18.58 8.57
CA ARG A 266 5.67 18.32 7.15
C ARG A 266 6.34 19.55 6.49
N PRO A 267 7.40 19.38 5.68
CA PRO A 267 7.94 20.45 4.85
C PRO A 267 6.94 20.98 3.80
N PRO A 268 7.03 22.26 3.39
CA PRO A 268 6.15 22.81 2.36
C PRO A 268 6.12 21.97 1.07
N MET A 269 4.97 21.88 0.43
CA MET A 269 4.71 20.93 -0.64
C MET A 269 4.18 21.60 -1.91
N ASP A 270 4.51 21.00 -3.04
CA ASP A 270 3.90 21.24 -4.34
C ASP A 270 3.04 20.00 -4.69
N LEU A 271 1.72 20.15 -4.62
CA LEU A 271 0.76 19.08 -4.81
C LEU A 271 0.06 19.17 -6.18
N THR A 272 -0.07 18.05 -6.89
CA THR A 272 -1.00 17.92 -8.01
C THR A 272 -2.00 16.83 -7.71
N ILE A 273 -3.27 17.19 -7.55
CA ILE A 273 -4.38 16.23 -7.44
C ILE A 273 -4.90 15.95 -8.84
N VAL A 274 -5.00 14.67 -9.20
CA VAL A 274 -5.46 14.15 -10.49
C VAL A 274 -6.76 13.40 -10.25
N ILE A 275 -7.87 13.93 -10.75
CA ILE A 275 -9.22 13.42 -10.52
C ILE A 275 -9.72 12.70 -11.76
N ASP A 276 -10.00 11.41 -11.66
CA ASP A 276 -10.76 10.67 -12.68
C ASP A 276 -12.21 11.20 -12.70
N HIS A 277 -12.70 11.52 -13.90
CA HIS A 277 -14.12 11.80 -14.13
C HIS A 277 -14.63 11.10 -15.39
N SER A 278 -14.11 9.92 -15.71
CA SER A 278 -14.68 9.01 -16.70
C SER A 278 -16.11 8.57 -16.35
N ASP A 279 -16.86 8.00 -17.30
CA ASP A 279 -18.25 7.54 -17.11
C ASP A 279 -18.43 6.61 -15.87
N SER A 280 -17.40 5.82 -15.52
CA SER A 280 -17.42 4.91 -14.37
C SER A 280 -17.47 5.61 -13.02
N MET A 281 -16.98 6.85 -12.91
CA MET A 281 -17.01 7.65 -11.67
C MET A 281 -18.42 8.20 -11.34
N SER A 282 -19.45 7.88 -12.14
CA SER A 282 -20.77 8.52 -12.06
C SER A 282 -21.57 8.26 -10.78
N ILE A 283 -21.17 7.28 -9.97
CA ILE A 283 -21.77 7.01 -8.65
C ILE A 283 -21.00 7.75 -7.54
N ASP A 284 -19.72 8.02 -7.74
CA ASP A 284 -18.73 8.31 -6.69
C ASP A 284 -18.04 9.69 -6.88
N MET A 285 -18.53 10.47 -7.85
CA MET A 285 -17.93 11.73 -8.28
C MET A 285 -18.04 12.82 -7.21
N ASP A 286 -19.16 12.88 -6.48
CA ASP A 286 -19.36 13.92 -5.46
C ASP A 286 -18.49 13.63 -4.22
N GLU A 287 -18.32 12.37 -3.87
CA GLU A 287 -17.39 11.85 -2.87
C GLU A 287 -15.93 12.14 -3.26
N THR A 288 -15.54 11.81 -4.50
CA THR A 288 -14.20 12.09 -5.04
C THR A 288 -13.90 13.61 -5.05
N ASN A 289 -14.92 14.43 -5.32
CA ASN A 289 -14.81 15.88 -5.26
C ASN A 289 -14.58 16.40 -3.83
N GLU A 290 -15.34 15.93 -2.83
CA GLU A 290 -15.09 16.34 -1.44
C GLU A 290 -13.73 15.85 -0.93
N ALA A 291 -13.32 14.62 -1.25
CA ALA A 291 -12.00 14.11 -0.93
C ALA A 291 -10.87 15.02 -1.45
N ALA A 292 -10.92 15.42 -2.73
CA ALA A 292 -9.96 16.36 -3.28
C ALA A 292 -9.97 17.73 -2.58
N ILE A 293 -11.14 18.17 -2.07
CA ILE A 293 -11.26 19.42 -1.33
C ILE A 293 -10.72 19.27 0.10
N ASP A 294 -10.90 18.12 0.75
CA ASP A 294 -10.27 17.81 2.05
C ASP A 294 -8.75 17.85 1.94
N MET A 295 -8.16 17.27 0.89
CA MET A 295 -6.73 17.40 0.62
C MET A 295 -6.27 18.86 0.46
N LEU A 296 -7.10 19.74 -0.10
CA LEU A 296 -6.80 21.18 -0.17
C LEU A 296 -6.99 21.90 1.17
N ARG A 297 -7.84 21.38 2.08
CA ARG A 297 -8.01 21.90 3.46
C ARG A 297 -6.80 21.61 4.34
N GLN A 298 -6.10 20.49 4.10
CA GLN A 298 -4.88 20.09 4.82
C GLN A 298 -3.60 20.85 4.40
N LEU A 299 -3.69 21.79 3.46
CA LEU A 299 -2.55 22.56 2.99
C LEU A 299 -2.19 23.73 3.93
N GLY A 300 -0.91 23.82 4.26
CA GLY A 300 -0.31 24.93 5.00
C GLY A 300 -0.15 26.19 4.14
N PRO A 301 0.15 27.35 4.77
CA PRO A 301 0.20 28.64 4.08
C PRO A 301 1.31 28.78 3.04
N ASP A 302 2.37 27.96 3.14
CA ASP A 302 3.50 27.94 2.20
C ASP A 302 3.38 26.82 1.14
N ASP A 303 2.30 26.04 1.13
CA ASP A 303 2.05 25.01 0.13
C ASP A 303 1.56 25.62 -1.21
N ARG A 304 1.74 24.86 -2.28
CA ARG A 304 1.20 25.16 -3.62
C ARG A 304 0.47 23.93 -4.11
N ALA A 305 -0.70 24.12 -4.72
CA ALA A 305 -1.46 23.02 -5.30
C ALA A 305 -2.01 23.33 -6.67
N SER A 306 -2.29 22.26 -7.40
CA SER A 306 -3.00 22.21 -8.67
C SER A 306 -3.99 21.05 -8.62
N VAL A 307 -5.12 21.21 -9.29
CA VAL A 307 -6.09 20.14 -9.50
C VAL A 307 -6.32 20.01 -11.00
N ILE A 308 -6.16 18.81 -11.52
CA ILE A 308 -6.53 18.46 -12.88
C ILE A 308 -7.60 17.37 -12.83
N ALA A 309 -8.56 17.44 -13.75
CA ALA A 309 -9.54 16.39 -13.96
C ALA A 309 -9.24 15.72 -15.31
N PHE A 310 -9.40 14.39 -15.41
CA PHE A 310 -9.21 13.65 -16.64
C PHE A 310 -10.30 12.65 -16.99
N ASN A 311 -10.48 12.48 -18.29
CA ASN A 311 -11.26 11.42 -18.94
C ASN A 311 -10.48 10.93 -20.17
N ASP A 312 -10.96 11.12 -21.41
CA ASP A 312 -10.14 11.05 -22.64
C ASP A 312 -9.42 12.37 -23.00
N SER A 313 -9.44 13.33 -22.07
CA SER A 313 -8.70 14.58 -22.11
C SER A 313 -8.31 15.01 -20.68
N THR A 314 -7.58 16.12 -20.54
CA THR A 314 -7.14 16.62 -19.23
C THR A 314 -7.43 18.12 -19.12
N ASP A 315 -8.18 18.50 -18.08
CA ASP A 315 -8.62 19.87 -17.80
C ASP A 315 -8.02 20.40 -16.49
N VAL A 316 -7.52 21.64 -16.51
CA VAL A 316 -6.94 22.29 -15.32
C VAL A 316 -8.03 22.97 -14.47
N VAL A 317 -8.51 22.26 -13.46
CA VAL A 317 -9.57 22.70 -12.53
C VAL A 317 -9.05 23.67 -11.47
N VAL A 318 -7.78 23.57 -11.05
CA VAL A 318 -7.09 24.59 -10.23
C VAL A 318 -5.67 24.74 -10.78
N ALA A 319 -5.29 25.96 -11.16
CA ALA A 319 -3.97 26.24 -11.70
C ALA A 319 -2.91 26.25 -10.58
N HIS A 320 -1.73 25.71 -10.87
CA HIS A 320 -0.69 25.51 -9.86
C HIS A 320 -0.25 26.82 -9.17
N GLY A 321 -0.42 26.88 -7.85
CA GLY A 321 0.00 28.01 -7.01
C GLY A 321 -0.53 27.89 -5.57
N PRO A 322 -0.30 28.92 -4.72
CA PRO A 322 -0.88 28.95 -3.38
C PRO A 322 -2.41 28.97 -3.43
N VAL A 323 -3.07 28.17 -2.61
CA VAL A 323 -4.55 28.07 -2.55
C VAL A 323 -5.11 29.22 -1.70
N THR A 324 -5.14 30.43 -2.28
CA THR A 324 -5.58 31.63 -1.55
C THR A 324 -7.09 31.80 -1.43
N ASP A 325 -7.86 31.08 -2.25
CA ASP A 325 -9.33 31.07 -2.23
C ASP A 325 -9.82 29.63 -2.33
N LEU A 326 -9.96 28.98 -1.16
CA LEU A 326 -10.43 27.61 -1.06
C LEU A 326 -11.90 27.48 -1.45
N ASP A 327 -12.72 28.53 -1.28
CA ASP A 327 -14.14 28.51 -1.66
C ASP A 327 -14.31 28.52 -3.20
N GLU A 328 -13.51 29.31 -3.92
CA GLU A 328 -13.45 29.27 -5.39
C GLU A 328 -12.95 27.89 -5.87
N ALA A 329 -11.85 27.38 -5.30
CA ALA A 329 -11.31 26.07 -5.65
C ALA A 329 -12.35 24.96 -5.42
N SER A 330 -12.99 24.93 -4.25
CA SER A 330 -14.05 23.98 -3.90
C SER A 330 -15.24 24.07 -4.85
N THR A 331 -15.63 25.28 -5.26
CA THR A 331 -16.73 25.50 -6.20
C THR A 331 -16.40 24.96 -7.60
N ARG A 332 -15.14 25.07 -8.04
CA ARG A 332 -14.67 24.52 -9.32
C ARG A 332 -14.57 22.99 -9.29
N ILE A 333 -14.10 22.41 -8.18
CA ILE A 333 -14.01 20.95 -8.00
C ILE A 333 -15.40 20.33 -7.94
N ARG A 334 -16.33 20.86 -7.13
CA ARG A 334 -17.74 20.44 -7.09
C ARG A 334 -18.51 20.58 -8.41
N ALA A 335 -17.93 21.20 -9.44
CA ALA A 335 -18.50 21.29 -10.78
C ALA A 335 -18.01 20.17 -11.74
N ILE A 336 -17.00 19.37 -11.36
CA ILE A 336 -16.53 18.20 -12.12
C ILE A 336 -17.65 17.16 -12.16
N ARG A 337 -17.92 16.60 -13.34
CA ARG A 337 -18.94 15.57 -13.54
C ARG A 337 -18.35 14.39 -14.29
N ALA A 338 -18.76 13.19 -13.91
CA ALA A 338 -18.40 11.97 -14.62
C ALA A 338 -18.97 11.98 -16.06
N PHE A 339 -18.09 11.94 -17.06
CA PHE A 339 -18.43 11.67 -18.45
C PHE A 339 -17.19 11.25 -19.27
N GLY A 340 -17.41 10.38 -20.26
CA GLY A 340 -16.42 10.06 -21.29
C GLY A 340 -15.54 8.85 -20.97
N ASN A 341 -14.52 8.63 -21.81
CA ASN A 341 -13.60 7.50 -21.67
C ASN A 341 -12.48 7.82 -20.64
N TRP A 342 -11.40 7.05 -20.66
CA TRP A 342 -10.32 7.12 -19.66
C TRP A 342 -8.96 7.00 -20.37
N ASP A 343 -8.08 7.98 -20.17
CA ASP A 343 -6.68 8.06 -20.64
C ASP A 343 -5.81 8.65 -19.50
N ILE A 344 -5.54 7.82 -18.51
CA ILE A 344 -4.72 8.22 -17.35
C ILE A 344 -3.30 8.62 -17.75
N ASP A 345 -2.71 7.97 -18.76
CA ASP A 345 -1.31 8.18 -19.10
C ASP A 345 -1.04 9.62 -19.59
N THR A 346 -2.02 10.24 -20.25
CA THR A 346 -1.94 11.65 -20.67
C THR A 346 -2.07 12.58 -19.48
N ALA A 347 -3.01 12.31 -18.56
CA ALA A 347 -3.20 13.07 -17.34
C ALA A 347 -1.95 13.06 -16.43
N LEU A 348 -1.28 11.91 -16.30
CA LEU A 348 -0.06 11.76 -15.51
C LEU A 348 1.13 12.49 -16.14
N ALA A 349 1.25 12.46 -17.47
CA ALA A 349 2.28 13.23 -18.18
C ALA A 349 2.10 14.75 -17.96
N ASP A 350 0.86 15.24 -17.98
CA ASP A 350 0.54 16.64 -17.68
C ASP A 350 0.76 16.97 -16.18
N ALA A 351 0.42 16.07 -15.26
CA ALA A 351 0.67 16.24 -13.83
C ALA A 351 2.18 16.37 -13.51
N VAL A 352 3.01 15.51 -14.11
CA VAL A 352 4.48 15.58 -13.99
C VAL A 352 5.03 16.84 -14.67
N ALA A 353 4.47 17.26 -15.81
CA ALA A 353 4.86 18.51 -16.45
C ALA A 353 4.56 19.75 -15.59
N ILE A 354 3.44 19.75 -14.85
CA ILE A 354 3.11 20.80 -13.86
C ILE A 354 4.14 20.81 -12.73
N GLN A 355 4.46 19.65 -12.15
CA GLN A 355 5.45 19.52 -11.08
C GLN A 355 6.85 19.98 -11.51
N ARG A 356 7.31 19.57 -12.71
CA ARG A 356 8.56 20.04 -13.32
C ARG A 356 8.58 21.56 -13.54
N ALA A 357 7.44 22.16 -13.85
CA ALA A 357 7.30 23.62 -14.02
C ALA A 357 7.25 24.38 -12.68
N ALA A 358 6.82 23.74 -11.58
CA ALA A 358 6.81 24.33 -10.24
C ALA A 358 8.21 24.55 -9.65
N GLY A 359 9.19 23.77 -10.11
CA GLY A 359 10.60 23.83 -9.74
C GLY A 359 11.09 22.54 -9.07
N ASN A 360 12.31 22.59 -8.53
CA ASN A 360 12.94 21.49 -7.78
C ASN A 360 13.65 22.02 -6.52
N ALA A 361 12.99 22.95 -5.83
CA ALA A 361 13.51 23.55 -4.60
C ALA A 361 13.66 22.46 -3.52
N PRO A 362 14.86 22.22 -2.96
CA PRO A 362 15.12 21.08 -2.08
C PRO A 362 14.37 21.15 -0.75
N GLU A 363 13.94 22.35 -0.33
CA GLU A 363 13.10 22.58 0.85
C GLU A 363 11.61 22.23 0.63
N ARG A 364 11.25 21.67 -0.54
CA ARG A 364 9.86 21.38 -0.90
C ARG A 364 9.64 19.94 -1.36
N LEU A 365 8.62 19.30 -0.78
CA LEU A 365 8.08 18.04 -1.26
C LEU A 365 7.35 18.25 -2.60
N ARG A 366 7.41 17.28 -3.52
CA ARG A 366 6.67 17.29 -4.78
C ARG A 366 5.86 16.01 -4.91
N ARG A 367 4.53 16.13 -4.91
CA ARG A 367 3.59 15.01 -4.85
C ARG A 367 2.56 15.09 -5.97
N VAL A 368 2.31 13.95 -6.63
CA VAL A 368 1.14 13.74 -7.47
C VAL A 368 0.24 12.75 -6.76
N VAL A 369 -1.03 13.11 -6.54
CA VAL A 369 -2.05 12.22 -5.98
C VAL A 369 -3.05 11.91 -7.07
N VAL A 370 -3.34 10.63 -7.28
CA VAL A 370 -4.36 10.15 -8.22
C VAL A 370 -5.55 9.63 -7.44
N LEU A 371 -6.72 10.23 -7.69
CA LEU A 371 -8.01 9.75 -7.22
C LEU A 371 -8.74 9.14 -8.43
N SER A 372 -8.85 7.82 -8.47
CA SER A 372 -9.42 7.11 -9.62
C SER A 372 -10.07 5.82 -9.16
N CYS A 373 -11.15 5.43 -9.83
CA CYS A 373 -11.57 4.04 -9.77
C CYS A 373 -10.65 3.21 -10.67
N GLY A 374 -10.44 3.59 -11.94
CA GLY A 374 -9.61 2.85 -12.92
C GLY A 374 -8.14 2.66 -12.53
N TYR A 375 -7.51 1.58 -13.00
CA TYR A 375 -6.07 1.32 -12.79
C TYR A 375 -5.22 1.50 -14.06
N PRO A 376 -4.05 2.17 -13.98
CA PRO A 376 -3.05 2.22 -15.06
C PRO A 376 -2.53 0.83 -15.44
N ASP A 377 -1.88 0.72 -16.60
CA ASP A 377 -1.11 -0.48 -16.94
C ASP A 377 0.07 -0.64 -15.95
N SER A 378 -0.15 -1.45 -14.92
CA SER A 378 0.78 -1.75 -13.83
C SER A 378 1.91 -2.71 -14.24
N ASN A 379 2.02 -3.07 -15.52
CA ASN A 379 3.16 -3.80 -16.06
C ASN A 379 4.47 -3.04 -15.79
N PRO A 380 5.50 -3.68 -15.19
CA PRO A 380 6.78 -3.02 -14.93
C PRO A 380 7.50 -2.48 -16.18
N SER A 381 7.16 -2.95 -17.39
CA SER A 381 7.64 -2.42 -18.68
C SER A 381 6.61 -1.55 -19.42
N GLY A 382 5.55 -1.12 -18.73
CA GLY A 382 4.47 -0.26 -19.24
C GLY A 382 4.75 1.23 -19.08
N ARG A 383 3.96 2.06 -19.79
CA ARG A 383 4.15 3.52 -19.83
C ARG A 383 3.98 4.18 -18.46
N PHE A 384 3.04 3.70 -17.64
CA PHE A 384 2.86 4.19 -16.28
C PHE A 384 4.10 3.97 -15.42
N ALA A 385 4.64 2.75 -15.45
CA ALA A 385 5.84 2.36 -14.71
C ALA A 385 7.07 3.20 -15.09
N ASP A 386 7.24 3.51 -16.37
CA ASP A 386 8.32 4.40 -16.84
C ASP A 386 8.14 5.84 -16.34
N VAL A 387 6.92 6.40 -16.43
CA VAL A 387 6.61 7.76 -15.95
C VAL A 387 6.80 7.88 -14.44
N ALA A 388 6.32 6.90 -13.66
CA ALA A 388 6.42 6.89 -12.21
C ALA A 388 7.88 6.84 -11.74
N ARG A 389 8.73 6.02 -12.37
CA ARG A 389 10.17 5.96 -12.06
C ARG A 389 10.92 7.23 -12.47
N GLU A 390 10.72 7.73 -13.69
CA GLU A 390 11.37 8.96 -14.16
C GLU A 390 11.02 10.17 -13.26
N ALA A 391 9.77 10.23 -12.80
CA ALA A 391 9.33 11.22 -11.82
C ALA A 391 9.92 10.98 -10.42
N GLY A 392 9.98 9.73 -9.96
CA GLY A 392 10.58 9.35 -8.67
C GLY A 392 12.08 9.66 -8.58
N ASP A 393 12.84 9.44 -9.65
CA ASP A 393 14.24 9.85 -9.80
C ASP A 393 14.40 11.38 -9.71
N GLU A 394 13.41 12.12 -10.21
CA GLU A 394 13.31 13.58 -10.05
C GLU A 394 12.75 14.02 -8.68
N ARG A 395 12.49 13.10 -7.74
CA ARG A 395 11.77 13.27 -6.47
C ARG A 395 10.39 13.95 -6.63
N ILE A 396 9.61 13.47 -7.59
CA ILE A 396 8.18 13.75 -7.77
C ILE A 396 7.45 12.44 -7.47
N GLY A 397 7.03 12.27 -6.22
CA GLY A 397 6.43 11.01 -5.73
C GLY A 397 4.95 10.89 -6.07
N PHE A 398 4.50 9.65 -6.28
CA PHE A 398 3.10 9.32 -6.58
C PHE A 398 2.38 8.70 -5.38
N THR A 399 1.18 9.18 -5.09
CA THR A 399 0.20 8.48 -4.26
C THR A 399 -0.96 8.08 -5.15
N PHE A 400 -1.32 6.80 -5.18
CA PHE A 400 -2.54 6.33 -5.85
C PHE A 400 -3.59 5.97 -4.79
N VAL A 401 -4.81 6.48 -4.95
CA VAL A 401 -5.95 6.15 -4.09
C VAL A 401 -7.01 5.51 -4.96
N GLY A 402 -7.18 4.20 -4.80
CA GLY A 402 -8.21 3.42 -5.49
C GLY A 402 -9.57 3.66 -4.83
N ILE A 403 -10.50 4.24 -5.58
CA ILE A 403 -11.88 4.50 -5.13
C ILE A 403 -12.78 3.38 -5.66
N LEU A 404 -13.32 2.55 -4.76
CA LEU A 404 -14.40 1.58 -5.02
C LEU A 404 -14.19 0.51 -6.12
N LEU A 405 -13.03 0.47 -6.80
CA LEU A 405 -12.73 -0.50 -7.87
C LEU A 405 -12.08 -1.80 -7.37
N GLY A 406 -11.96 -1.98 -6.06
CA GLY A 406 -11.17 -3.03 -5.42
C GLY A 406 -9.67 -2.74 -5.40
N PHE A 407 -8.82 -3.77 -5.30
CA PHE A 407 -7.36 -3.63 -5.12
C PHE A 407 -6.58 -4.24 -6.31
N ASP A 408 -5.60 -3.52 -6.88
CA ASP A 408 -4.63 -4.07 -7.83
C ASP A 408 -3.26 -4.34 -7.14
N PRO A 409 -2.90 -5.61 -6.89
CA PRO A 409 -1.61 -5.97 -6.31
C PRO A 409 -0.41 -5.55 -7.19
N ALA A 410 -0.55 -5.53 -8.52
CA ALA A 410 0.54 -5.18 -9.42
C ALA A 410 0.84 -3.68 -9.39
N LEU A 411 -0.17 -2.83 -9.22
CA LEU A 411 0.00 -1.40 -8.99
C LEU A 411 0.65 -1.12 -7.63
N GLY A 412 0.23 -1.84 -6.58
CA GLY A 412 0.84 -1.73 -5.25
C GLY A 412 2.32 -2.09 -5.24
N ASP A 413 2.68 -3.22 -5.87
CA ASP A 413 4.07 -3.65 -6.08
C ASP A 413 4.89 -2.59 -6.84
N LEU A 414 4.39 -2.13 -8.00
CA LEU A 414 5.07 -1.14 -8.82
C LEU A 414 5.32 0.18 -8.08
N LEU A 415 4.33 0.66 -7.31
CA LEU A 415 4.46 1.91 -6.56
C LEU A 415 5.38 1.75 -5.34
N GLY A 416 5.31 0.65 -4.58
CA GLY A 416 6.24 0.41 -3.48
C GLY A 416 7.70 0.26 -3.92
N HIS A 417 7.94 -0.18 -5.16
CA HIS A 417 9.25 -0.18 -5.82
C HIS A 417 9.64 1.16 -6.48
N THR A 418 8.83 2.21 -6.35
CA THR A 418 9.08 3.53 -6.95
C THR A 418 9.41 4.57 -5.87
N ARG A 419 10.44 5.40 -6.10
CA ARG A 419 10.79 6.52 -5.20
C ARG A 419 9.59 7.46 -5.00
N GLY A 420 9.19 7.66 -3.76
CA GLY A 420 8.01 8.42 -3.37
C GLY A 420 6.67 7.72 -3.62
N GLY A 421 6.62 6.45 -4.02
CA GLY A 421 5.38 5.73 -4.31
C GLY A 421 4.60 5.29 -3.06
N ASN A 422 3.26 5.40 -3.11
CA ASN A 422 2.32 4.85 -2.13
C ASN A 422 1.00 4.44 -2.81
N TYR A 423 0.34 3.40 -2.30
CA TYR A 423 -0.97 2.93 -2.75
C TYR A 423 -1.91 2.69 -1.56
N PHE A 424 -3.10 3.27 -1.65
CA PHE A 424 -4.18 3.15 -0.67
C PHE A 424 -5.46 2.69 -1.36
N TYR A 425 -6.22 1.83 -0.69
CA TYR A 425 -7.61 1.58 -1.04
C TYR A 425 -8.54 2.37 -0.12
N ALA A 426 -9.63 2.90 -0.66
CA ALA A 426 -10.69 3.49 0.14
C ALA A 426 -12.08 3.03 -0.31
N GLN A 427 -12.84 2.48 0.64
CA GLN A 427 -14.21 1.98 0.48
C GLN A 427 -15.24 3.10 0.24
N GLY A 428 -14.90 4.36 0.53
CA GLY A 428 -15.83 5.48 0.36
C GLY A 428 -15.41 6.73 1.13
N LEU A 429 -16.22 7.79 1.03
CA LEU A 429 -15.88 9.13 1.52
C LEU A 429 -15.45 9.18 2.99
N GLU A 430 -16.12 8.44 3.89
CA GLU A 430 -15.79 8.47 5.33
C GLU A 430 -14.36 7.97 5.59
N GLU A 431 -13.93 6.92 4.88
CA GLU A 431 -12.56 6.40 4.97
C GLU A 431 -11.55 7.33 4.27
N VAL A 432 -11.90 7.93 3.14
CA VAL A 432 -11.03 8.90 2.44
C VAL A 432 -10.80 10.15 3.30
N THR A 433 -11.86 10.73 3.86
CA THR A 433 -11.78 11.89 4.76
C THR A 433 -11.01 11.51 6.03
N HIS A 434 -11.24 10.35 6.64
CA HIS A 434 -10.46 9.89 7.81
C HIS A 434 -8.97 9.71 7.49
N LEU A 435 -8.65 9.09 6.36
CA LEU A 435 -7.26 8.90 5.89
C LEU A 435 -6.54 10.25 5.75
N PHE A 436 -7.19 11.26 5.18
CA PHE A 436 -6.57 12.58 5.02
C PHE A 436 -6.62 13.46 6.27
N ASP A 437 -7.66 13.38 7.10
CA ASP A 437 -7.73 14.18 8.33
C ASP A 437 -6.73 13.71 9.39
N GLU A 438 -6.42 12.41 9.45
CA GLU A 438 -5.42 11.89 10.39
C GLU A 438 -4.02 11.75 9.79
N GLU A 439 -3.87 11.14 8.60
CA GLU A 439 -2.58 10.65 8.09
C GLU A 439 -1.99 11.47 6.93
N PHE A 440 -2.64 12.54 6.43
CA PHE A 440 -2.19 13.29 5.24
C PHE A 440 -0.71 13.74 5.30
N ASP A 441 -0.30 14.38 6.40
CA ASP A 441 1.09 14.83 6.53
C ASP A 441 2.07 13.65 6.60
N PHE A 442 1.64 12.48 7.09
CA PHE A 442 2.48 11.29 7.18
C PHE A 442 2.62 10.61 5.82
N MET A 443 1.50 10.33 5.13
CA MET A 443 1.47 9.66 3.83
C MET A 443 2.07 10.49 2.67
N MET A 444 2.15 11.82 2.81
CA MET A 444 2.70 12.72 1.79
C MET A 444 4.18 13.05 1.99
N SER A 445 4.78 12.67 3.12
CA SER A 445 6.15 13.07 3.50
C SER A 445 7.11 11.88 3.50
N PRO A 446 7.79 11.58 2.39
CA PRO A 446 8.90 10.62 2.43
C PRO A 446 10.01 11.14 3.36
N LEU A 447 10.49 10.31 4.29
CA LEU A 447 11.66 10.62 5.12
C LEU A 447 12.97 10.22 4.43
N ALA A 448 12.94 9.09 3.70
CA ALA A 448 14.13 8.51 3.09
C ALA A 448 13.78 7.71 1.84
N TYR A 449 14.79 7.51 0.99
CA TYR A 449 14.76 6.78 -0.27
C TYR A 449 15.90 5.76 -0.31
N ASP A 450 15.76 4.77 -1.20
CA ASP A 450 16.77 3.73 -1.48
C ASP A 450 17.32 3.11 -0.18
N LEU A 451 16.41 2.61 0.66
CA LEU A 451 16.78 1.88 1.87
C LEU A 451 17.32 0.51 1.46
N SER A 452 18.59 0.25 1.76
CA SER A 452 19.18 -1.09 1.65
C SER A 452 19.45 -1.64 3.05
N ILE A 453 18.82 -2.76 3.39
CA ILE A 453 18.99 -3.46 4.66
C ILE A 453 19.73 -4.77 4.39
N ALA A 454 21.05 -4.75 4.58
CA ALA A 454 21.93 -5.90 4.39
C ALA A 454 21.97 -6.81 5.64
N LEU A 455 21.89 -8.12 5.42
CA LEU A 455 21.95 -9.15 6.47
C LEU A 455 23.22 -9.99 6.32
N ASP A 456 24.26 -9.64 7.08
CA ASP A 456 25.53 -10.40 7.16
C ASP A 456 25.39 -11.51 8.21
N LEU A 457 24.75 -12.62 7.80
CA LEU A 457 24.44 -13.75 8.67
C LEU A 457 25.62 -14.72 8.83
N GLY A 458 25.75 -15.30 10.02
CA GLY A 458 26.70 -16.37 10.30
C GLY A 458 26.39 -17.66 9.54
N PRO A 459 27.37 -18.58 9.38
CA PRO A 459 27.26 -19.74 8.48
C PRO A 459 26.12 -20.73 8.80
N GLY A 460 25.56 -20.66 10.01
CA GLY A 460 24.44 -21.49 10.45
C GLY A 460 23.04 -20.97 10.10
N PHE A 461 22.92 -19.84 9.39
CA PHE A 461 21.62 -19.24 9.05
C PHE A 461 21.51 -18.85 7.57
N VAL A 462 20.29 -18.97 7.04
CA VAL A 462 19.89 -18.38 5.76
C VAL A 462 18.58 -17.62 5.93
N ILE A 463 18.37 -16.60 5.10
CA ILE A 463 17.05 -16.01 4.92
C ILE A 463 16.16 -17.07 4.27
N ASP A 464 14.95 -17.25 4.81
CA ASP A 464 13.93 -18.15 4.27
C ASP A 464 12.91 -17.33 3.45
N ARG A 465 12.42 -16.22 4.03
CA ARG A 465 11.49 -15.25 3.42
C ARG A 465 11.60 -13.89 4.13
N ALA A 466 11.24 -12.79 3.47
CA ALA A 466 10.96 -11.53 4.14
C ALA A 466 9.53 -11.05 3.83
N PHE A 467 9.07 -10.08 4.62
CA PHE A 467 7.68 -9.63 4.69
C PHE A 467 7.63 -8.16 5.05
N GLY A 468 6.54 -7.46 4.68
CA GLY A 468 6.46 -6.01 4.88
C GLY A 468 7.31 -5.23 3.87
N ILE A 469 7.65 -5.85 2.74
CA ILE A 469 8.36 -5.25 1.61
C ILE A 469 7.40 -5.33 0.42
N PRO A 470 7.25 -4.26 -0.39
CA PRO A 470 6.50 -4.30 -1.63
C PRO A 470 6.87 -5.48 -2.52
N GLY A 471 5.86 -6.09 -3.14
CA GLY A 471 6.06 -7.09 -4.20
C GLY A 471 6.58 -8.48 -3.79
N ASP A 472 7.00 -8.70 -2.53
CA ASP A 472 7.67 -9.95 -2.11
C ASP A 472 6.70 -11.14 -1.90
N SER A 473 5.97 -11.49 -2.97
CA SER A 473 5.07 -12.64 -3.04
C SER A 473 5.79 -13.96 -3.29
N THR A 474 7.08 -13.94 -3.68
CA THR A 474 7.83 -15.13 -4.12
C THR A 474 9.35 -15.12 -3.85
N GLY A 475 9.92 -14.06 -3.27
CA GLY A 475 11.35 -13.89 -3.08
C GLY A 475 11.86 -14.53 -1.78
N THR A 476 12.97 -15.28 -1.90
CA THR A 476 14.01 -15.16 -0.88
C THR A 476 14.78 -13.88 -1.22
N PRO A 477 14.87 -12.88 -0.34
CA PRO A 477 15.73 -11.72 -0.55
C PRO A 477 17.16 -12.13 -0.92
N GLY A 478 17.87 -11.21 -1.58
CA GLY A 478 19.30 -11.35 -1.77
C GLY A 478 20.06 -11.19 -0.44
N ALA A 479 21.33 -10.78 -0.52
CA ALA A 479 22.07 -10.40 0.68
C ALA A 479 21.54 -9.12 1.36
N ALA A 480 20.62 -8.41 0.70
CA ALA A 480 19.95 -7.22 1.18
C ALA A 480 18.46 -7.22 0.81
N ILE A 481 17.69 -6.49 1.62
CA ILE A 481 16.30 -6.09 1.41
C ILE A 481 16.33 -4.64 0.92
N GLU A 482 15.65 -4.34 -0.18
CA GLU A 482 15.60 -3.00 -0.77
C GLU A 482 14.18 -2.43 -0.61
N VAL A 483 14.06 -1.19 -0.15
CA VAL A 483 12.79 -0.44 -0.03
C VAL A 483 12.96 0.94 -0.65
N ALA A 484 12.16 1.27 -1.67
CA ALA A 484 12.36 2.48 -2.47
C ALA A 484 12.09 3.77 -1.68
N THR A 485 11.19 3.72 -0.69
CA THR A 485 10.78 4.88 0.11
C THR A 485 10.36 4.48 1.52
N ALA A 486 10.70 5.30 2.50
CA ALA A 486 10.20 5.19 3.87
C ALA A 486 9.43 6.46 4.27
N PHE A 487 8.29 6.28 4.93
CA PHE A 487 7.38 7.33 5.39
C PHE A 487 7.30 7.33 6.93
N PRO A 488 7.04 8.47 7.59
CA PRO A 488 6.76 8.47 9.01
C PRO A 488 5.47 7.66 9.25
N SER A 489 5.34 7.07 10.43
CA SER A 489 4.14 6.32 10.81
C SER A 489 3.86 6.46 12.30
N ARG A 490 2.59 6.70 12.66
CA ARG A 490 2.12 6.59 14.04
C ARG A 490 2.09 5.14 14.54
N ARG A 491 2.07 4.17 13.61
CA ARG A 491 1.97 2.72 13.87
C ARG A 491 3.32 2.00 13.82
N ARG A 492 4.43 2.72 13.63
CA ARG A 492 5.81 2.20 13.64
C ARG A 492 6.20 1.20 12.56
N GLY A 493 5.25 0.50 11.93
CA GLY A 493 5.48 -0.40 10.80
C GLY A 493 6.53 -1.46 11.11
N GLY A 494 6.98 -2.16 10.07
CA GLY A 494 8.11 -3.07 10.22
C GLY A 494 8.26 -4.01 9.05
N ILE A 495 9.51 -4.34 8.75
CA ILE A 495 9.86 -5.46 7.88
C ILE A 495 10.09 -6.68 8.78
N VAL A 496 9.59 -7.85 8.41
CA VAL A 496 9.82 -9.09 9.16
C VAL A 496 10.60 -10.06 8.29
N VAL A 497 11.66 -10.66 8.83
CA VAL A 497 12.47 -11.64 8.11
C VAL A 497 12.40 -12.97 8.85
N ARG A 498 12.01 -14.03 8.14
CA ARG A 498 12.07 -15.40 8.62
C ARG A 498 13.42 -15.99 8.23
N LEU A 499 14.15 -16.47 9.23
CA LEU A 499 15.46 -17.09 9.11
C LEU A 499 15.35 -18.58 9.44
N ARG A 500 16.08 -19.40 8.70
CA ARG A 500 16.16 -20.85 8.91
C ARG A 500 17.58 -21.26 9.28
N ALA A 501 17.70 -22.00 10.38
CA ALA A 501 18.97 -22.59 10.77
C ALA A 501 19.34 -23.75 9.84
N THR A 502 20.58 -23.79 9.38
CA THR A 502 21.12 -24.81 8.46
C THR A 502 22.01 -25.83 9.16
N GLU A 503 22.63 -25.45 10.28
CA GLU A 503 23.47 -26.28 11.13
C GLU A 503 23.44 -25.80 12.59
N ALA A 504 24.26 -26.38 13.46
CA ALA A 504 24.39 -25.90 14.84
C ALA A 504 25.08 -24.53 14.86
N PHE A 505 24.46 -23.55 15.48
CA PHE A 505 24.92 -22.16 15.58
C PHE A 505 25.21 -21.77 17.04
N ASP A 506 25.89 -20.64 17.21
CA ASP A 506 26.09 -19.96 18.51
C ASP A 506 25.16 -18.72 18.59
N GLN A 507 25.04 -18.13 19.77
CA GLN A 507 24.15 -17.00 20.07
C GLN A 507 24.26 -15.81 19.10
N ASN A 508 25.43 -15.59 18.48
CA ASN A 508 25.63 -14.56 17.47
C ASN A 508 25.15 -15.04 16.09
N LEU A 509 24.08 -14.43 15.59
CA LEU A 509 23.46 -14.68 14.29
C LEU A 509 24.13 -13.92 13.15
N GLY A 510 24.90 -12.86 13.44
CA GLY A 510 25.51 -11.96 12.45
C GLY A 510 25.24 -10.50 12.75
N ASN A 511 25.15 -9.68 11.71
CA ASN A 511 24.78 -8.26 11.81
C ASN A 511 23.69 -7.91 10.80
N VAL A 512 22.90 -6.88 11.13
CA VAL A 512 22.10 -6.14 10.16
C VAL A 512 22.72 -4.76 9.95
N ALA A 513 22.75 -4.28 8.71
CA ALA A 513 23.16 -2.93 8.37
C ALA A 513 22.09 -2.25 7.52
N LEU A 514 21.74 -1.02 7.85
CA LEU A 514 20.83 -0.15 7.10
C LEU A 514 21.65 0.94 6.43
N SER A 515 21.40 1.21 5.15
CA SER A 515 21.80 2.45 4.49
C SER A 515 20.62 3.13 3.81
N TYR A 516 20.61 4.47 3.73
CA TYR A 516 19.55 5.24 3.09
C TYR A 516 20.00 6.63 2.58
N GLU A 517 19.26 7.18 1.62
CA GLU A 517 19.31 8.58 1.20
C GLU A 517 18.19 9.37 1.91
N PRO A 518 18.46 10.44 2.67
CA PRO A 518 17.44 11.21 3.36
C PRO A 518 16.66 12.13 2.40
N GLU A 519 15.42 12.47 2.74
CA GLU A 519 14.71 13.57 2.10
C GLU A 519 15.25 14.92 2.57
N SER A 520 15.93 15.60 1.64
CA SER A 520 16.47 16.96 1.75
C SER A 520 15.49 18.01 2.27
N ALA A 521 14.19 17.86 2.05
CA ALA A 521 13.19 18.80 2.55
C ALA A 521 13.12 18.87 4.09
N HIS A 522 13.58 17.83 4.79
CA HIS A 522 13.73 17.83 6.25
C HIS A 522 15.07 18.43 6.72
N GLY A 523 15.93 18.91 5.82
CA GLY A 523 17.24 19.51 6.14
C GLY A 523 18.38 18.52 6.36
N TRP A 524 18.18 17.25 5.99
CA TRP A 524 19.18 16.18 6.09
C TRP A 524 19.82 15.92 4.71
N GLU A 525 21.13 15.72 4.65
CA GLU A 525 21.89 15.53 3.40
C GLU A 525 22.94 14.42 3.54
N GLY A 526 23.17 13.66 2.47
CA GLY A 526 24.24 12.65 2.39
C GLY A 526 23.70 11.23 2.22
N VAL A 527 24.46 10.25 2.68
CA VAL A 527 24.04 8.85 2.83
C VAL A 527 24.31 8.46 4.27
N TYR A 528 23.34 7.85 4.91
CA TYR A 528 23.41 7.43 6.31
C TYR A 528 23.60 5.91 6.36
N GLU A 529 24.38 5.44 7.34
CA GLU A 529 24.67 4.02 7.56
C GLU A 529 24.58 3.70 9.05
N GLU A 530 23.77 2.72 9.43
CA GLU A 530 23.68 2.16 10.79
C GLU A 530 23.93 0.64 10.73
N ALA A 531 24.56 0.07 11.76
CA ALA A 531 24.72 -1.38 11.87
C ALA A 531 24.53 -1.86 13.31
N ALA A 532 23.81 -2.97 13.46
CA ALA A 532 23.46 -3.56 14.74
C ALA A 532 23.76 -5.08 14.76
N PRO A 533 24.34 -5.61 15.85
CA PRO A 533 24.60 -7.05 15.98
C PRO A 533 23.30 -7.81 16.27
N LEU A 534 23.18 -9.00 15.69
CA LEU A 534 22.06 -9.91 15.91
C LEU A 534 22.49 -11.00 16.89
N THR A 535 22.05 -10.92 18.15
CA THR A 535 22.40 -11.90 19.20
C THR A 535 21.16 -12.44 19.89
N LEU A 536 20.96 -13.76 19.87
CA LEU A 536 19.98 -14.44 20.71
C LEU A 536 20.56 -14.66 22.12
N PRO A 537 19.77 -14.53 23.20
CA PRO A 537 20.22 -14.94 24.53
C PRO A 537 20.28 -16.47 24.65
N GLU A 538 21.15 -17.03 25.48
CA GLU A 538 21.24 -18.49 25.72
C GLU A 538 19.92 -19.12 26.22
N THR A 539 18.98 -18.33 26.74
CA THR A 539 17.64 -18.78 27.14
C THR A 539 16.67 -18.98 25.98
N ALA A 540 17.02 -18.63 24.74
CA ALA A 540 16.14 -18.73 23.56
C ALA A 540 16.02 -20.17 23.00
N SER A 541 15.91 -21.18 23.87
CA SER A 541 15.89 -22.60 23.49
C SER A 541 14.53 -23.13 23.02
N GLU A 542 13.45 -22.40 23.26
CA GLU A 542 12.07 -22.80 22.89
C GLU A 542 11.32 -21.66 22.17
N VAL A 543 10.56 -20.86 22.91
CA VAL A 543 9.90 -19.64 22.44
C VAL A 543 10.63 -18.44 23.04
N TYR A 544 10.91 -17.44 22.22
CA TYR A 544 11.59 -16.22 22.65
C TYR A 544 11.06 -15.00 21.89
N TRP A 545 10.92 -13.89 22.60
CA TRP A 545 10.49 -12.61 22.05
C TRP A 545 11.46 -11.53 22.52
N GLY A 546 12.18 -10.89 21.60
CA GLY A 546 13.10 -9.79 21.89
C GLY A 546 12.37 -8.46 22.17
N SER A 547 11.14 -8.32 21.66
CA SER A 547 10.20 -7.24 22.02
C SER A 547 8.76 -7.68 21.77
N ASP A 548 7.82 -6.95 22.36
CA ASP A 548 6.38 -7.13 22.11
C ASP A 548 6.02 -6.81 20.66
N GLY A 549 6.71 -5.83 20.02
CA GLY A 549 6.55 -5.55 18.59
C GLY A 549 7.02 -6.70 17.71
N ALA A 550 8.14 -7.36 18.05
CA ALA A 550 8.57 -8.57 17.33
C ALA A 550 7.56 -9.71 17.46
N ARG A 551 6.94 -9.86 18.63
CA ARG A 551 5.87 -10.83 18.86
C ARG A 551 4.62 -10.53 18.04
N LYS A 552 4.14 -9.29 18.08
CA LYS A 552 2.98 -8.83 17.32
C LYS A 552 3.21 -8.95 15.81
N ALA A 553 4.38 -8.55 15.33
CA ALA A 553 4.73 -8.65 13.92
C ALA A 553 4.74 -10.12 13.42
N VAL A 554 5.29 -11.06 14.19
CA VAL A 554 5.22 -12.51 13.86
C VAL A 554 3.78 -13.03 13.89
N ALA A 555 2.95 -12.59 14.83
CA ALA A 555 1.53 -12.96 14.87
C ALA A 555 0.77 -12.46 13.62
N LEU A 556 1.03 -11.23 13.17
CA LEU A 556 0.42 -10.65 11.96
C LEU A 556 0.92 -11.33 10.67
N VAL A 557 2.22 -11.65 10.56
CA VAL A 557 2.75 -12.45 9.43
C VAL A 557 2.06 -13.81 9.34
N ASN A 558 2.01 -14.55 10.46
CA ASN A 558 1.29 -15.82 10.54
C ASN A 558 -0.20 -15.66 10.19
N THR A 559 -0.83 -14.54 10.57
CA THR A 559 -2.24 -14.24 10.24
C THR A 559 -2.45 -14.03 8.75
N ALA A 560 -1.67 -13.15 8.11
CA ALA A 560 -1.77 -12.88 6.69
C ALA A 560 -1.45 -14.11 5.82
N GLU A 561 -0.39 -14.88 6.11
CA GLU A 561 -0.06 -16.11 5.38
C GLU A 561 -1.21 -17.14 5.44
N ARG A 562 -1.85 -17.30 6.62
CA ARG A 562 -2.93 -18.28 6.83
C ARG A 562 -4.28 -17.81 6.27
N LEU A 563 -4.59 -16.52 6.34
CA LEU A 563 -5.74 -15.90 5.66
C LEU A 563 -5.65 -16.09 4.14
N ALA A 564 -4.51 -15.72 3.54
CA ALA A 564 -4.27 -15.90 2.10
C ALA A 564 -4.39 -17.38 1.69
N THR A 565 -3.83 -18.30 2.49
CA THR A 565 -3.94 -19.75 2.30
C THR A 565 -5.40 -20.22 2.31
N ALA A 566 -6.20 -19.83 3.30
CA ALA A 566 -7.60 -20.22 3.41
C ALA A 566 -8.45 -19.68 2.25
N CYS A 567 -8.27 -18.42 1.88
CA CYS A 567 -8.94 -17.83 0.71
C CYS A 567 -8.57 -18.59 -0.59
N GLY A 568 -7.28 -18.93 -0.77
CA GLY A 568 -6.81 -19.73 -1.90
C GLY A 568 -7.46 -21.13 -1.94
N GLN A 569 -7.50 -21.83 -0.81
CA GLN A 569 -8.16 -23.13 -0.67
C GLN A 569 -9.67 -23.04 -0.97
N PHE A 570 -10.37 -22.04 -0.45
CA PHE A 570 -11.80 -21.84 -0.71
C PHE A 570 -12.09 -21.65 -2.21
N HIS A 571 -11.32 -20.79 -2.88
CA HIS A 571 -11.49 -20.53 -4.32
C HIS A 571 -11.05 -21.72 -5.20
N ALA A 572 -10.13 -22.57 -4.72
CA ALA A 572 -9.81 -23.85 -5.35
C ALA A 572 -10.93 -24.92 -5.17
N GLY A 573 -11.81 -24.73 -4.18
CA GLY A 573 -12.93 -25.62 -3.84
C GLY A 573 -12.73 -26.45 -2.58
N ASP A 574 -11.55 -26.38 -1.95
CA ASP A 574 -11.12 -27.17 -0.79
C ASP A 574 -11.60 -26.56 0.54
N ARG A 575 -12.92 -26.32 0.65
CA ARG A 575 -13.55 -25.62 1.79
C ARG A 575 -13.26 -26.24 3.16
N ALA A 576 -13.09 -27.56 3.23
CA ALA A 576 -12.77 -28.23 4.49
C ALA A 576 -11.39 -27.84 5.03
N ASP A 577 -10.40 -27.72 4.14
CA ASP A 577 -9.04 -27.32 4.49
C ASP A 577 -8.97 -25.81 4.77
N ALA A 578 -9.77 -25.01 4.06
CA ALA A 578 -9.92 -23.58 4.34
C ALA A 578 -10.51 -23.31 5.75
N SER A 579 -11.60 -24.01 6.09
CA SER A 579 -12.26 -23.92 7.41
C SER A 579 -11.35 -24.41 8.55
N ALA A 580 -10.61 -25.50 8.33
CA ALA A 580 -9.59 -25.98 9.28
C ALA A 580 -8.45 -24.95 9.46
N THR A 581 -7.97 -24.36 8.35
CA THR A 581 -6.92 -23.35 8.35
C THR A 581 -7.28 -22.12 9.19
N LEU A 582 -8.52 -21.62 9.08
CA LEU A 582 -9.00 -20.50 9.89
C LEU A 582 -9.30 -20.89 11.34
N THR A 583 -9.72 -22.13 11.59
CA THR A 583 -9.93 -22.64 12.96
C THR A 583 -8.61 -22.66 13.74
N ASP A 584 -7.54 -23.21 13.15
CA ASP A 584 -6.21 -23.24 13.77
C ASP A 584 -5.65 -21.82 13.97
N LEU A 585 -5.84 -20.93 12.99
CA LEU A 585 -5.45 -19.52 13.08
C LEU A 585 -6.18 -18.79 14.22
N THR A 586 -7.50 -18.99 14.36
CA THR A 586 -8.31 -18.35 15.41
C THR A 586 -7.79 -18.72 16.81
N VAL A 587 -7.42 -19.99 17.03
CA VAL A 587 -6.89 -20.45 18.32
C VAL A 587 -5.52 -19.84 18.60
N TYR A 588 -4.63 -19.77 17.61
CA TYR A 588 -3.33 -19.12 17.73
C TYR A 588 -3.47 -17.62 18.04
N LEU A 589 -4.22 -16.90 17.22
CA LEU A 589 -4.29 -15.44 17.26
C LEU A 589 -4.96 -14.92 18.54
N ARG A 590 -6.00 -15.60 19.04
CA ARG A 590 -6.56 -15.32 20.38
C ARG A 590 -5.51 -15.43 21.48
N GLY A 591 -4.65 -16.45 21.42
CA GLY A 591 -3.58 -16.65 22.39
C GLY A 591 -2.52 -15.55 22.35
N GLU A 592 -2.19 -15.02 21.17
CA GLU A 592 -1.29 -13.87 21.04
C GLU A 592 -1.95 -12.56 21.50
N ALA A 593 -3.22 -12.32 21.15
CA ALA A 593 -4.00 -11.16 21.57
C ALA A 593 -4.17 -11.08 23.10
N GLU A 594 -4.50 -12.20 23.76
CA GLU A 594 -4.60 -12.29 25.22
C GLU A 594 -3.24 -12.04 25.91
N ALA A 595 -2.15 -12.51 25.32
CA ALA A 595 -0.83 -12.49 25.94
C ALA A 595 -0.02 -11.21 25.64
N LEU A 596 -0.48 -10.36 24.72
CA LEU A 596 0.00 -8.99 24.51
C LEU A 596 -0.95 -7.92 25.10
N ASP A 597 -2.16 -8.31 25.50
CA ASP A 597 -3.27 -7.41 25.86
C ASP A 597 -3.64 -6.41 24.74
N ASP A 598 -3.53 -6.84 23.49
CA ASP A 598 -3.58 -5.97 22.31
C ASP A 598 -4.96 -5.98 21.63
N ASP A 599 -5.61 -4.80 21.56
CA ASP A 599 -6.93 -4.67 20.95
C ASP A 599 -6.93 -4.86 19.42
N GLY A 600 -5.87 -4.43 18.71
CA GLY A 600 -5.77 -4.65 17.26
C GLY A 600 -5.74 -6.14 16.90
N LEU A 601 -5.00 -6.96 17.67
CA LEU A 601 -5.05 -8.41 17.50
C LEU A 601 -6.43 -9.02 17.85
N ARG A 602 -7.25 -8.38 18.69
CA ARG A 602 -8.64 -8.81 18.96
C ARG A 602 -9.56 -8.46 17.79
N ASP A 603 -9.34 -7.33 17.13
CA ASP A 603 -10.04 -6.96 15.91
C ASP A 603 -9.69 -7.94 14.76
N GLU A 604 -8.43 -8.37 14.64
CA GLU A 604 -8.06 -9.43 13.69
C GLU A 604 -8.66 -10.80 14.02
N VAL A 605 -8.81 -11.16 15.31
CA VAL A 605 -9.58 -12.35 15.70
C VAL A 605 -11.03 -12.24 15.20
N ALA A 606 -11.67 -11.09 15.38
CA ALA A 606 -13.05 -10.87 14.91
C ALA A 606 -13.15 -10.95 13.38
N PHE A 607 -12.17 -10.42 12.65
CA PHE A 607 -12.09 -10.53 11.19
C PHE A 607 -11.90 -11.97 10.71
N VAL A 608 -10.99 -12.73 11.32
CA VAL A 608 -10.79 -14.16 11.04
C VAL A 608 -12.07 -14.97 11.29
N GLU A 609 -12.79 -14.68 12.38
CA GLU A 609 -14.06 -15.32 12.71
C GLU A 609 -15.18 -14.98 11.71
N ALA A 610 -15.25 -13.72 11.26
CA ALA A 610 -16.20 -13.29 10.23
C ALA A 610 -15.94 -13.99 8.89
N LEU A 611 -14.68 -14.08 8.46
CA LEU A 611 -14.29 -14.82 7.26
C LEU A 611 -14.59 -16.33 7.40
N ALA A 612 -14.32 -16.92 8.56
CA ALA A 612 -14.60 -18.33 8.83
C ALA A 612 -16.11 -18.67 8.78
N ALA A 613 -16.99 -17.70 9.07
CA ALA A 613 -18.43 -17.86 8.93
C ALA A 613 -18.93 -17.94 7.46
N LEU A 614 -18.07 -17.59 6.48
CA LEU A 614 -18.38 -17.65 5.04
C LEU A 614 -17.93 -18.97 4.36
N MET A 615 -17.18 -19.83 5.06
CA MET A 615 -16.52 -21.02 4.50
C MET A 615 -17.17 -22.36 4.87
#